data_AF-A0A3D5Q0G1-F1
#
_entry.id   AF-A0A3D5Q0G1-F1
#
_cell.length_a   1.000
_cell.length_b   1.000
_cell.length_c   1.000
_cell.angle_alpha   90.00
_cell.angle_beta   90.00
_cell.angle_gamma   90.00
#
_symmetry.space_group_name_H-M   'P 1'
#
loop_
_entity.id
_entity.type
_entity.pdbx_description
1 polymer ?
#
loop_
_entity_poly.entity_id
_entity_poly.type
_entity_poly.pdbx_seq_one_letter_code
_entity_poly.pdbx_strand_id
1 'polypeptide(L)'
;DMNGGSRGFTVFNTSGDVVFASGNQLEHLTARLGHYPEGRSENKGNEPENAEFGRYGDRPLLFINSERSSIVAVYDVTDPRSPEFLQTLPAAAGPEGVKAIPGRNLLVVASEEDDRGTFRGAVNVYRYGEQDATYPAIQSTDRNDGTPIPFAALSGLAADQSDTSRLWSIEDSAFRASRIFGLDVSTTPASLDREIRITDGNGVLAALPTVGAAADDNAFDDTDLDALINDDSTVNLDPEGIAVASGGGFWVASEGSGTVGDSSRPVESLNLIVKTDTRGVITDVVTLPDDLNNMQRRFGFEGVAEYNGKLYVAFQRAWGSEANPRIGIYDPADESWTFVFYPLDAAESQNGGWVGLSDLASLGDGTFLVLERDNQSGPDAAIKRVYRVNLATATADSTISKTLVRDLIPDLKATGGMVPEKVEGLTVTASGEVWINNDNDGVDDNSGENQLIHIGNMADL
;
A
#
# COMPACT_ATOMS: atom_id res chain seq x y z
N ASP A 1 -28.60 -14.07 2.47
CA ASP A 1 -27.82 -15.02 1.66
C ASP A 1 -27.92 -16.44 2.29
N MET A 2 -27.83 -17.53 1.52
CA MET A 2 -27.89 -18.91 2.04
C MET A 2 -26.54 -19.65 1.92
N ASN A 3 -25.58 -19.18 1.11
CA ASN A 3 -24.26 -19.83 0.89
C ASN A 3 -23.10 -18.85 0.53
N GLY A 4 -23.23 -17.56 0.83
CA GLY A 4 -22.35 -16.41 0.52
C GLY A 4 -22.50 -15.82 -0.88
N GLY A 5 -21.79 -14.72 -1.13
CA GLY A 5 -21.75 -13.94 -2.37
C GLY A 5 -21.31 -14.67 -3.64
N SER A 6 -21.41 -13.98 -4.78
CA SER A 6 -21.03 -14.51 -6.11
C SER A 6 -19.82 -13.76 -6.70
N ARG A 7 -19.71 -13.60 -8.03
CA ARG A 7 -18.67 -12.79 -8.71
C ARG A 7 -19.25 -11.64 -9.54
N GLY A 8 -20.58 -11.51 -9.54
CA GLY A 8 -21.30 -10.61 -10.43
C GLY A 8 -22.75 -10.43 -10.00
N PHE A 9 -23.50 -9.70 -10.81
CA PHE A 9 -24.95 -9.58 -10.65
C PHE A 9 -25.68 -9.95 -11.94
N THR A 10 -26.92 -10.36 -11.80
CA THR A 10 -27.79 -10.74 -12.92
C THR A 10 -29.12 -10.02 -12.77
N VAL A 11 -29.60 -9.44 -13.88
CA VAL A 11 -30.93 -8.86 -13.95
C VAL A 11 -31.85 -9.87 -14.63
N PHE A 12 -32.99 -10.13 -14.00
CA PHE A 12 -34.04 -11.01 -14.53
C PHE A 12 -35.28 -10.18 -14.89
N ASN A 13 -36.02 -10.61 -15.91
CA ASN A 13 -37.37 -10.11 -16.13
C ASN A 13 -38.38 -10.79 -15.19
N THR A 14 -39.62 -10.33 -15.19
CA THR A 14 -40.70 -10.90 -14.35
C THR A 14 -41.15 -12.29 -14.77
N SER A 15 -40.74 -12.78 -15.94
CA SER A 15 -40.95 -14.16 -16.38
C SER A 15 -39.85 -15.11 -15.90
N GLY A 16 -38.78 -14.57 -15.30
CA GLY A 16 -37.62 -15.32 -14.83
C GLY A 16 -36.51 -15.49 -15.86
N ASP A 17 -36.59 -14.83 -17.03
CA ASP A 17 -35.52 -14.87 -18.02
C ASP A 17 -34.40 -13.91 -17.63
N VAL A 18 -33.15 -14.33 -17.85
CA VAL A 18 -31.97 -13.45 -17.74
C VAL A 18 -32.04 -12.38 -18.82
N VAL A 19 -31.99 -11.09 -18.43
CA VAL A 19 -31.93 -9.96 -19.36
C VAL A 19 -30.53 -9.33 -19.44
N PHE A 20 -29.75 -9.48 -18.37
CA PHE A 20 -28.36 -9.01 -18.31
C PHE A 20 -27.60 -9.84 -17.27
N ALA A 21 -26.33 -10.13 -17.54
CA ALA A 21 -25.40 -10.68 -16.58
C ALA A 21 -24.09 -9.89 -16.67
N SER A 22 -23.55 -9.45 -15.54
CA SER A 22 -22.36 -8.60 -15.50
C SER A 22 -21.08 -9.32 -15.94
N GLY A 23 -21.07 -10.65 -15.94
CA GLY A 23 -19.84 -11.42 -16.16
C GLY A 23 -18.75 -11.00 -15.17
N ASN A 24 -17.54 -10.75 -15.68
CA ASN A 24 -16.35 -10.33 -14.93
C ASN A 24 -16.24 -8.80 -14.74
N GLN A 25 -17.28 -8.01 -15.04
CA GLN A 25 -17.22 -6.55 -14.93
C GLN A 25 -16.83 -6.08 -13.53
N LEU A 26 -17.35 -6.71 -12.48
CA LEU A 26 -17.02 -6.31 -11.10
C LEU A 26 -15.59 -6.70 -10.70
N GLU A 27 -15.10 -7.87 -11.12
CA GLU A 27 -13.71 -8.28 -10.87
C GLU A 27 -12.72 -7.32 -11.55
N HIS A 28 -12.98 -6.93 -12.81
CA HIS A 28 -12.17 -5.93 -13.49
C HIS A 28 -12.29 -4.55 -12.84
N LEU A 29 -13.48 -4.17 -12.36
CA LEU A 29 -13.67 -2.91 -11.66
C LEU A 29 -12.85 -2.87 -10.37
N THR A 30 -12.91 -3.91 -9.52
CA THR A 30 -12.18 -3.93 -8.26
C THR A 30 -10.68 -4.01 -8.47
N ALA A 31 -10.21 -4.79 -9.45
CA ALA A 31 -8.79 -4.83 -9.84
C ALA A 31 -8.28 -3.46 -10.30
N ARG A 32 -9.10 -2.73 -11.08
CA ARG A 32 -8.77 -1.38 -11.56
C ARG A 32 -8.62 -0.34 -10.46
N LEU A 33 -9.34 -0.54 -9.34
CA LEU A 33 -9.41 0.41 -8.24
C LEU A 33 -8.47 0.05 -7.08
N GLY A 34 -7.80 -1.09 -7.16
CA GLY A 34 -6.94 -1.60 -6.10
C GLY A 34 -7.69 -2.29 -4.95
N HIS A 35 -8.90 -2.80 -5.23
CA HIS A 35 -9.82 -3.39 -4.25
C HIS A 35 -10.06 -4.90 -4.46
N TYR A 36 -9.29 -5.54 -5.34
CA TYR A 36 -9.49 -6.96 -5.65
C TYR A 36 -8.80 -7.85 -4.62
N PRO A 37 -9.54 -8.76 -3.94
CA PRO A 37 -8.99 -9.67 -2.92
C PRO A 37 -8.25 -10.84 -3.57
N GLU A 38 -6.97 -10.68 -3.88
CA GLU A 38 -6.17 -11.72 -4.57
C GLU A 38 -6.20 -13.06 -3.83
N GLY A 39 -6.08 -13.07 -2.50
CA GLY A 39 -6.18 -14.29 -1.68
C GLY A 39 -7.51 -15.04 -1.81
N ARG A 40 -8.53 -14.42 -2.41
CA ARG A 40 -9.85 -15.02 -2.68
C ARG A 40 -10.10 -15.31 -4.16
N SER A 41 -9.10 -15.14 -5.03
CA SER A 41 -9.15 -15.48 -6.45
C SER A 41 -9.64 -16.90 -6.71
N GLU A 42 -9.15 -17.89 -5.96
CA GLU A 42 -9.56 -19.30 -6.10
C GLU A 42 -10.94 -19.60 -5.47
N ASN A 43 -11.46 -18.66 -4.67
CA ASN A 43 -12.75 -18.75 -4.00
C ASN A 43 -13.83 -18.02 -4.83
N LYS A 44 -14.32 -16.88 -4.33
CA LYS A 44 -15.43 -16.13 -4.92
C LYS A 44 -15.06 -14.69 -5.32
N GLY A 45 -13.77 -14.32 -5.25
CA GLY A 45 -13.30 -13.01 -5.69
C GLY A 45 -13.94 -11.87 -4.89
N ASN A 46 -14.47 -10.87 -5.60
CA ASN A 46 -14.99 -9.64 -5.00
C ASN A 46 -16.27 -9.77 -4.16
N GLU A 47 -17.02 -10.87 -4.32
CA GLU A 47 -18.22 -11.22 -3.54
C GLU A 47 -19.29 -10.12 -3.46
N PRO A 48 -20.01 -9.81 -4.56
CA PRO A 48 -21.24 -9.05 -4.46
C PRO A 48 -22.29 -9.84 -3.69
N GLU A 49 -22.79 -9.24 -2.62
CA GLU A 49 -23.70 -9.88 -1.66
C GLU A 49 -25.09 -9.24 -1.61
N ASN A 50 -25.16 -7.93 -1.89
CA ASN A 50 -26.42 -7.19 -1.84
C ASN A 50 -26.61 -6.28 -3.05
N ALA A 51 -27.87 -6.09 -3.43
CA ALA A 51 -28.29 -5.23 -4.49
C ALA A 51 -29.51 -4.41 -4.04
N GLU A 52 -29.47 -3.10 -4.22
CA GLU A 52 -30.60 -2.21 -3.92
C GLU A 52 -30.92 -1.35 -5.14
N PHE A 53 -32.21 -1.09 -5.33
CA PHE A 53 -32.72 -0.25 -6.40
C PHE A 53 -33.34 1.04 -5.83
N GLY A 54 -33.09 2.17 -6.48
CA GLY A 54 -33.71 3.44 -6.12
C GLY A 54 -33.90 4.38 -7.31
N ARG A 55 -34.98 5.14 -7.34
CA ARG A 55 -35.21 6.20 -8.35
C ARG A 55 -34.84 7.57 -7.80
N TYR A 56 -33.73 8.13 -8.25
CA TYR A 56 -33.25 9.45 -7.84
C TYR A 56 -33.61 10.47 -8.91
N GLY A 57 -34.70 11.20 -8.70
CA GLY A 57 -35.38 11.92 -9.77
C GLY A 57 -35.91 10.93 -10.81
N ASP A 58 -35.58 11.16 -12.08
CA ASP A 58 -35.98 10.28 -13.18
C ASP A 58 -35.03 9.10 -13.41
N ARG A 59 -33.83 9.13 -12.80
CA ARG A 59 -32.81 8.09 -12.98
C ARG A 59 -33.08 6.86 -12.11
N PRO A 60 -33.30 5.68 -12.70
CA PRO A 60 -33.33 4.42 -11.98
C PRO A 60 -31.90 3.95 -11.73
N LEU A 61 -31.47 3.89 -10.47
CA LEU A 61 -30.14 3.47 -10.07
C LEU A 61 -30.18 2.10 -9.40
N LEU A 62 -29.16 1.30 -9.71
CA LEU A 62 -28.86 0.02 -9.08
C LEU A 62 -27.53 0.16 -8.32
N PHE A 63 -27.53 -0.27 -7.06
CA PHE A 63 -26.37 -0.28 -6.18
C PHE A 63 -26.01 -1.73 -5.89
N ILE A 64 -24.77 -2.12 -6.16
CA ILE A 64 -24.26 -3.47 -5.90
C ILE A 64 -23.15 -3.37 -4.88
N ASN A 65 -23.37 -3.91 -3.69
CA ASN A 65 -22.34 -3.98 -2.66
C ASN A 65 -21.43 -5.18 -2.90
N SER A 66 -20.11 -4.94 -2.86
CA SER A 66 -19.07 -5.96 -2.90
C SER A 66 -18.50 -6.11 -1.50
N GLU A 67 -18.79 -7.22 -0.81
CA GLU A 67 -18.41 -7.43 0.59
C GLU A 67 -16.89 -7.47 0.73
N ARG A 68 -16.22 -8.33 -0.04
CA ARG A 68 -14.77 -8.56 0.07
C ARG A 68 -13.91 -7.51 -0.59
N SER A 69 -14.52 -6.64 -1.39
CA SER A 69 -13.84 -5.49 -2.00
C SER A 69 -14.21 -4.16 -1.34
N SER A 70 -15.10 -4.15 -0.34
CA SER A 70 -15.45 -2.95 0.43
C SER A 70 -15.88 -1.75 -0.42
N ILE A 71 -16.61 -2.02 -1.50
CA ILE A 71 -17.10 -0.98 -2.43
C ILE A 71 -18.57 -1.18 -2.78
N VAL A 72 -19.18 -0.10 -3.27
CA VAL A 72 -20.52 -0.12 -3.87
C VAL A 72 -20.44 0.35 -5.31
N ALA A 73 -20.73 -0.53 -6.26
CA ALA A 73 -20.81 -0.16 -7.67
C ALA A 73 -22.19 0.42 -8.00
N VAL A 74 -22.22 1.58 -8.66
CA VAL A 74 -23.45 2.30 -9.01
C VAL A 74 -23.69 2.23 -10.51
N TYR A 75 -24.89 1.78 -10.91
CA TYR A 75 -25.29 1.67 -12.30
C TYR A 75 -26.57 2.48 -12.58
N ASP A 76 -26.63 3.14 -13.73
CA ASP A 76 -27.90 3.57 -14.34
C ASP A 76 -28.53 2.36 -15.04
N VAL A 77 -29.77 2.05 -14.69
CA VAL A 77 -30.52 0.91 -15.26
C VAL A 77 -31.74 1.39 -16.04
N THR A 78 -31.64 2.54 -16.71
CA THR A 78 -32.69 3.05 -17.61
C THR A 78 -33.00 2.04 -18.71
N ASP A 79 -31.97 1.39 -19.28
CA ASP A 79 -32.12 0.13 -20.02
C ASP A 79 -31.59 -1.04 -19.17
N PRO A 80 -32.47 -1.88 -18.58
CA PRO A 80 -32.04 -3.02 -17.77
C PRO A 80 -31.33 -4.13 -18.57
N ARG A 81 -31.31 -4.06 -19.91
CA ARG A 81 -30.52 -4.97 -20.76
C ARG A 81 -29.09 -4.51 -20.95
N SER A 82 -28.80 -3.25 -20.64
CA SER A 82 -27.48 -2.65 -20.75
C SER A 82 -27.25 -1.64 -19.62
N PRO A 83 -27.17 -2.09 -18.34
CA PRO A 83 -26.80 -1.23 -17.23
C PRO A 83 -25.52 -0.44 -17.51
N GLU A 84 -25.54 0.87 -17.28
CA GLU A 84 -24.38 1.76 -17.48
C GLU A 84 -23.70 2.02 -16.13
N PHE A 85 -22.44 1.63 -15.99
CA PHE A 85 -21.66 1.95 -14.79
C PHE A 85 -21.44 3.47 -14.68
N LEU A 86 -21.72 4.02 -13.50
CA LEU A 86 -21.59 5.46 -13.22
C LEU A 86 -20.36 5.78 -12.38
N GLN A 87 -20.21 5.11 -11.24
CA GLN A 87 -19.13 5.34 -10.29
C GLN A 87 -19.07 4.22 -9.25
N THR A 88 -17.99 4.23 -8.47
CA THR A 88 -17.82 3.41 -7.27
C THR A 88 -17.88 4.30 -6.05
N LEU A 89 -18.51 3.82 -4.98
CA LEU A 89 -18.50 4.47 -3.67
C LEU A 89 -17.63 3.64 -2.70
N PRO A 90 -16.71 4.25 -1.94
CA PRO A 90 -15.91 3.55 -0.93
C PRO A 90 -16.79 3.21 0.27
N ALA A 91 -16.67 2.00 0.82
CA ALA A 91 -17.37 1.58 2.02
C ALA A 91 -16.37 1.05 3.07
N ALA A 92 -16.79 0.98 4.34
CA ALA A 92 -16.03 0.23 5.33
C ALA A 92 -16.05 -1.28 5.05
N ALA A 93 -15.17 -2.04 5.70
CA ALA A 93 -14.99 -3.48 5.50
C ALA A 93 -16.28 -4.28 5.65
N GLY A 94 -16.59 -5.12 4.65
CA GLY A 94 -17.76 -6.00 4.64
C GLY A 94 -19.12 -5.29 4.48
N PRO A 95 -19.37 -4.50 3.41
CA PRO A 95 -20.65 -3.84 3.19
C PRO A 95 -21.76 -4.82 2.80
N GLU A 96 -22.55 -5.31 3.76
CA GLU A 96 -23.67 -6.22 3.47
C GLU A 96 -25.03 -5.52 3.45
N GLY A 97 -25.21 -4.44 4.22
CA GLY A 97 -26.46 -3.70 4.27
C GLY A 97 -26.49 -2.57 3.26
N VAL A 98 -27.56 -2.44 2.46
CA VAL A 98 -27.75 -1.27 1.59
C VAL A 98 -29.21 -0.83 1.57
N LYS A 99 -29.44 0.48 1.64
CA LYS A 99 -30.77 1.09 1.58
C LYS A 99 -30.79 2.38 0.78
N ALA A 100 -31.56 2.38 -0.29
CA ALA A 100 -31.86 3.58 -1.05
C ALA A 100 -32.96 4.38 -0.35
N ILE A 101 -32.73 5.68 -0.18
CA ILE A 101 -33.69 6.63 0.41
C ILE A 101 -33.83 7.82 -0.54
N PRO A 102 -34.46 7.65 -1.72
CA PRO A 102 -34.47 8.69 -2.74
C PRO A 102 -35.24 9.94 -2.33
N GLY A 103 -36.24 9.82 -1.46
CA GLY A 103 -36.96 10.97 -0.90
C GLY A 103 -36.08 11.94 -0.09
N ARG A 104 -34.84 11.54 0.25
CA ARG A 104 -33.82 12.39 0.88
C ARG A 104 -32.56 12.52 0.03
N ASN A 105 -32.57 12.00 -1.19
CA ASN A 105 -31.38 11.83 -2.03
C ASN A 105 -30.25 11.08 -1.32
N LEU A 106 -30.55 10.10 -0.45
CA LEU A 106 -29.52 9.36 0.29
C LEU A 106 -29.42 7.90 -0.14
N LEU A 107 -28.22 7.34 -0.04
CA LEU A 107 -27.95 5.91 0.04
C LEU A 107 -27.28 5.66 1.40
N VAL A 108 -27.70 4.63 2.12
CA VAL A 108 -27.08 4.21 3.38
C VAL A 108 -26.56 2.81 3.21
N VAL A 109 -25.29 2.60 3.55
CA VAL A 109 -24.62 1.30 3.50
C VAL A 109 -24.08 0.98 4.88
N ALA A 110 -24.34 -0.24 5.35
CA ALA A 110 -23.87 -0.74 6.62
C ALA A 110 -22.84 -1.83 6.36
N SER A 111 -21.67 -1.68 6.96
CA SER A 111 -20.60 -2.65 6.91
C SER A 111 -20.40 -3.27 8.28
N GLU A 112 -20.34 -4.60 8.35
CA GLU A 112 -20.52 -5.34 9.61
C GLU A 112 -19.23 -5.76 10.29
N GLU A 113 -18.12 -5.78 9.56
CA GLU A 113 -16.84 -6.20 10.09
C GLU A 113 -16.36 -5.18 11.15
N ASP A 114 -16.14 -5.64 12.38
CA ASP A 114 -15.70 -4.84 13.52
C ASP A 114 -14.65 -5.61 14.33
N ASP A 115 -13.39 -5.21 14.17
CA ASP A 115 -12.30 -5.59 15.06
C ASP A 115 -11.53 -4.33 15.45
N ARG A 116 -11.65 -3.93 16.71
CA ARG A 116 -10.97 -2.74 17.23
C ARG A 116 -9.44 -2.75 16.99
N GLY A 117 -8.82 -3.92 16.78
CA GLY A 117 -7.43 -4.03 16.40
C GLY A 117 -7.09 -3.52 15.00
N THR A 118 -8.04 -3.57 14.06
CA THR A 118 -7.80 -3.37 12.62
C THR A 118 -8.80 -2.39 11.98
N PHE A 119 -10.11 -2.57 12.16
CA PHE A 119 -11.17 -1.73 11.58
C PHE A 119 -12.45 -1.71 12.43
N ARG A 120 -13.31 -0.71 12.24
CA ARG A 120 -14.60 -0.66 12.93
C ARG A 120 -15.75 -0.83 11.97
N GLY A 121 -16.81 -1.47 12.45
CA GLY A 121 -18.09 -1.50 11.76
C GLY A 121 -18.59 -0.09 11.57
N ALA A 122 -19.14 0.20 10.38
CA ALA A 122 -19.49 1.57 10.01
C ALA A 122 -20.79 1.64 9.21
N VAL A 123 -21.36 2.85 9.21
CA VAL A 123 -22.49 3.21 8.36
C VAL A 123 -22.06 4.35 7.46
N ASN A 124 -21.83 4.05 6.19
CA ASN A 124 -21.55 5.06 5.17
C ASN A 124 -22.87 5.69 4.70
N VAL A 125 -22.89 7.02 4.62
CA VAL A 125 -24.06 7.79 4.14
C VAL A 125 -23.65 8.62 2.95
N TYR A 126 -24.18 8.27 1.78
CA TYR A 126 -23.93 9.00 0.53
C TYR A 126 -25.13 9.86 0.18
N ARG A 127 -24.86 10.98 -0.52
CA ARG A 127 -25.90 11.87 -1.02
C ARG A 127 -25.78 12.03 -2.52
N TYR A 128 -26.87 11.76 -3.24
CA TYR A 128 -26.99 12.01 -4.66
C TYR A 128 -27.02 13.53 -4.96
N GLY A 129 -26.22 13.97 -5.92
CA GLY A 129 -26.07 15.37 -6.29
C GLY A 129 -25.23 15.56 -7.56
N GLU A 130 -24.94 16.82 -7.88
CA GLU A 130 -24.16 17.23 -9.08
C GLU A 130 -22.67 17.43 -8.78
N GLN A 131 -22.19 17.03 -7.60
CA GLN A 131 -20.76 17.10 -7.28
C GLN A 131 -19.98 16.09 -8.11
N ASP A 132 -18.77 16.46 -8.52
CA ASP A 132 -17.81 15.52 -9.11
C ASP A 132 -17.48 14.43 -8.08
N ALA A 133 -17.29 13.20 -8.58
CA ALA A 133 -16.85 12.09 -7.75
C ALA A 133 -15.42 12.36 -7.26
N THR A 134 -15.19 12.20 -5.96
CA THR A 134 -13.88 12.39 -5.32
C THR A 134 -13.15 11.08 -5.06
N TYR A 135 -13.72 9.96 -5.52
CA TYR A 135 -13.18 8.60 -5.37
C TYR A 135 -13.29 7.88 -6.71
N PRO A 136 -12.29 7.07 -7.12
CA PRO A 136 -11.07 6.72 -6.37
C PRO A 136 -10.01 7.83 -6.37
N ALA A 137 -8.93 7.64 -5.58
CA ALA A 137 -7.72 8.47 -5.68
C ALA A 137 -6.78 7.98 -6.80
N ILE A 138 -6.67 6.66 -6.98
CA ILE A 138 -5.86 5.99 -8.00
C ILE A 138 -6.75 5.09 -8.85
N GLN A 139 -6.54 5.08 -10.16
CA GLN A 139 -7.19 4.15 -11.07
C GLN A 139 -6.20 3.64 -12.12
N SER A 140 -6.18 2.33 -12.34
CA SER A 140 -5.31 1.76 -13.37
C SER A 140 -5.89 1.82 -14.79
N THR A 141 -4.97 1.91 -15.74
CA THR A 141 -5.26 1.77 -17.17
C THR A 141 -5.44 0.29 -17.54
N ASP A 142 -5.99 0.06 -18.73
CA ASP A 142 -6.03 -1.28 -19.32
C ASP A 142 -4.72 -1.62 -20.02
N ARG A 143 -4.31 -2.87 -19.85
CA ARG A 143 -3.30 -3.52 -20.66
C ARG A 143 -3.78 -3.66 -22.11
N ASN A 144 -2.85 -4.03 -22.98
CA ASN A 144 -3.13 -4.26 -24.40
C ASN A 144 -4.17 -5.36 -24.67
N ASP A 145 -4.39 -6.29 -23.72
CA ASP A 145 -5.39 -7.35 -23.81
C ASP A 145 -6.80 -6.92 -23.32
N GLY A 146 -6.95 -5.67 -22.87
CA GLY A 146 -8.19 -5.11 -22.36
C GLY A 146 -8.49 -5.43 -20.88
N THR A 147 -7.55 -6.05 -20.16
CA THR A 147 -7.64 -6.24 -18.70
C THR A 147 -7.02 -5.06 -17.97
N PRO A 148 -7.55 -4.66 -16.80
CA PRO A 148 -6.90 -3.64 -15.97
C PRO A 148 -5.56 -4.15 -15.43
N ILE A 149 -4.65 -3.22 -15.10
CA ILE A 149 -3.51 -3.55 -14.25
C ILE A 149 -4.03 -3.70 -12.80
N PRO A 150 -4.00 -4.90 -12.19
CA PRO A 150 -4.33 -5.07 -10.80
C PRO A 150 -3.18 -4.55 -9.93
N PHE A 151 -3.53 -3.86 -8.86
CA PHE A 151 -2.62 -3.41 -7.82
C PHE A 151 -3.34 -3.53 -6.48
N ALA A 152 -2.59 -3.56 -5.39
CA ALA A 152 -3.03 -3.38 -4.01
C ALA A 152 -1.77 -3.20 -3.15
N ALA A 153 -1.94 -3.02 -1.86
CA ALA A 153 -0.88 -3.01 -0.86
C ALA A 153 0.33 -2.15 -1.26
N LEU A 154 0.05 -0.88 -1.57
CA LEU A 154 1.07 0.06 -2.03
C LEU A 154 1.87 0.58 -0.83
N SER A 155 3.03 -0.01 -0.59
CA SER A 155 3.84 0.20 0.61
C SER A 155 4.81 1.39 0.52
N GLY A 156 5.37 1.66 -0.68
CA GLY A 156 6.36 2.74 -0.87
C GLY A 156 5.97 3.80 -1.91
N LEU A 157 6.60 4.98 -1.85
CA LEU A 157 6.38 6.08 -2.81
C LEU A 157 7.67 6.85 -3.17
N ALA A 158 7.93 7.06 -4.46
CA ALA A 158 9.06 7.84 -4.95
C ALA A 158 8.66 8.81 -6.07
N ALA A 159 9.08 10.07 -5.99
CA ALA A 159 8.91 11.02 -7.07
C ALA A 159 9.99 10.86 -8.14
N ASP A 160 9.59 10.93 -9.41
CA ASP A 160 10.52 11.13 -10.50
C ASP A 160 11.07 12.56 -10.45
N GLN A 161 12.40 12.68 -10.35
CA GLN A 161 13.05 13.98 -10.21
C GLN A 161 13.14 14.74 -11.54
N SER A 162 12.84 14.09 -12.67
CA SER A 162 12.82 14.69 -14.01
C SER A 162 11.41 15.03 -14.52
N ASP A 163 10.39 14.44 -13.90
CA ASP A 163 8.97 14.64 -14.25
C ASP A 163 8.13 14.78 -12.98
N THR A 164 7.75 16.02 -12.65
CA THR A 164 6.95 16.31 -11.44
C THR A 164 5.52 15.78 -11.49
N SER A 165 5.07 15.26 -12.63
CA SER A 165 3.78 14.58 -12.76
C SER A 165 3.87 13.06 -12.62
N ARG A 166 5.07 12.53 -12.40
CA ARG A 166 5.33 11.09 -12.29
C ARG A 166 5.74 10.72 -10.87
N LEU A 167 4.95 9.87 -10.25
CA LEU A 167 5.33 9.14 -9.05
C LEU A 167 5.52 7.65 -9.39
N TRP A 168 6.26 6.97 -8.53
CA TRP A 168 6.48 5.53 -8.54
C TRP A 168 6.05 4.97 -7.21
N SER A 169 5.40 3.82 -7.22
CA SER A 169 5.03 3.09 -6.01
C SER A 169 5.42 1.62 -6.18
N ILE A 170 5.32 0.84 -5.10
CA ILE A 170 5.68 -0.56 -5.07
C ILE A 170 4.65 -1.31 -4.22
N GLU A 171 4.36 -2.56 -4.58
CA GLU A 171 3.54 -3.44 -3.74
C GLU A 171 4.38 -4.19 -2.73
N ASP A 172 3.78 -4.52 -1.58
CA ASP A 172 4.31 -5.46 -0.58
C ASP A 172 4.23 -6.94 -1.06
N SER A 173 4.31 -7.89 -0.13
CA SER A 173 4.19 -9.33 -0.40
C SER A 173 2.77 -9.86 -0.68
N ALA A 174 1.74 -9.00 -0.79
CA ALA A 174 0.36 -9.39 -1.09
C ALA A 174 0.22 -10.15 -2.41
N PHE A 175 1.10 -9.88 -3.38
CA PHE A 175 1.21 -10.62 -4.62
C PHE A 175 2.51 -11.42 -4.68
N ARG A 176 2.42 -12.64 -5.24
CA ARG A 176 3.61 -13.37 -5.69
C ARG A 176 4.09 -12.75 -7.01
N ALA A 177 5.39 -12.53 -7.13
CA ALA A 177 6.06 -11.78 -8.20
C ALA A 177 5.92 -10.25 -8.13
N SER A 178 6.71 -9.65 -7.23
CA SER A 178 6.73 -8.22 -6.87
C SER A 178 6.83 -7.28 -8.07
N ARG A 179 6.14 -6.13 -7.97
CA ARG A 179 6.06 -5.12 -9.04
C ARG A 179 6.26 -3.70 -8.53
N ILE A 180 6.82 -2.88 -9.42
CA ILE A 180 6.89 -1.42 -9.31
C ILE A 180 5.81 -0.83 -10.22
N PHE A 181 5.12 0.20 -9.75
CA PHE A 181 4.04 0.87 -10.46
C PHE A 181 4.38 2.32 -10.77
N GLY A 182 4.01 2.77 -11.97
CA GLY A 182 4.08 4.18 -12.35
C GLY A 182 2.72 4.86 -12.22
N LEU A 183 2.70 6.01 -11.56
CA LEU A 183 1.51 6.84 -11.34
C LEU A 183 1.66 8.19 -12.05
N ASP A 184 0.71 8.54 -12.92
CA ASP A 184 0.55 9.89 -13.47
C ASP A 184 -0.40 10.69 -12.57
N VAL A 185 0.14 11.71 -11.89
CA VAL A 185 -0.62 12.57 -10.97
C VAL A 185 -1.11 13.88 -11.61
N SER A 186 -0.98 14.02 -12.94
CA SER A 186 -1.56 15.15 -13.68
C SER A 186 -3.07 15.01 -13.92
N THR A 187 -3.63 13.82 -13.66
CA THR A 187 -5.07 13.52 -13.76
C THR A 187 -5.70 13.31 -12.39
N THR A 188 -7.03 13.38 -12.34
CA THR A 188 -7.81 13.01 -11.14
C THR A 188 -8.94 12.07 -11.57
N PRO A 189 -8.95 10.80 -11.11
CA PRO A 189 -7.93 10.14 -10.28
C PRO A 189 -6.53 10.10 -10.91
N ALA A 190 -5.50 9.87 -10.11
CA ALA A 190 -4.16 9.57 -10.61
C ALA A 190 -4.19 8.27 -11.41
N SER A 191 -3.48 8.23 -12.54
CA SER A 191 -3.51 7.08 -13.46
C SER A 191 -2.34 6.14 -13.19
N LEU A 192 -2.64 4.90 -12.79
CA LEU A 192 -1.64 3.82 -12.76
C LEU A 192 -1.53 3.24 -14.19
N ASP A 193 -0.49 3.67 -14.89
CA ASP A 193 -0.30 3.41 -16.32
C ASP A 193 0.90 2.51 -16.66
N ARG A 194 1.67 2.12 -15.64
CA ARG A 194 2.84 1.24 -15.78
C ARG A 194 2.89 0.23 -14.64
N GLU A 195 3.29 -0.98 -14.99
CA GLU A 195 3.75 -2.02 -14.08
C GLU A 195 5.09 -2.56 -14.57
N ILE A 196 6.02 -2.78 -13.65
CA ILE A 196 7.36 -3.29 -13.93
C ILE A 196 7.59 -4.46 -12.97
N ARG A 197 7.74 -5.66 -13.53
CA ARG A 197 8.01 -6.88 -12.77
C ARG A 197 9.46 -6.87 -12.29
N ILE A 198 9.70 -7.14 -11.01
CA ILE A 198 11.06 -7.33 -10.51
C ILE A 198 11.50 -8.76 -10.82
N THR A 199 12.68 -8.92 -11.40
CA THR A 199 13.20 -10.23 -11.83
C THR A 199 14.68 -10.40 -11.50
N ASP A 200 15.06 -11.61 -11.10
CA ASP A 200 16.46 -11.99 -10.91
C ASP A 200 17.09 -12.55 -12.20
N GLY A 201 16.86 -11.89 -13.34
CA GLY A 201 17.36 -12.35 -14.64
C GLY A 201 18.90 -12.40 -14.76
N ASN A 202 19.62 -11.77 -13.82
CA ASN A 202 21.08 -11.78 -13.74
C ASN A 202 21.62 -12.79 -12.70
N GLY A 203 20.76 -13.48 -11.93
CA GLY A 203 21.18 -14.41 -10.88
C GLY A 203 21.89 -13.73 -9.70
N VAL A 204 21.60 -12.46 -9.44
CA VAL A 204 22.22 -11.69 -8.34
C VAL A 204 21.59 -12.10 -7.01
N LEU A 205 20.26 -12.19 -6.97
CA LEU A 205 19.54 -12.65 -5.77
C LEU A 205 19.86 -14.12 -5.50
N ALA A 206 19.86 -14.97 -6.54
CA ALA A 206 20.23 -16.38 -6.47
C ALA A 206 21.68 -16.63 -6.00
N ALA A 207 22.54 -15.61 -6.00
CA ALA A 207 23.93 -15.70 -5.55
C ALA A 207 24.12 -15.26 -4.08
N LEU A 208 23.05 -14.90 -3.37
CA LEU A 208 23.14 -14.53 -1.96
C LEU A 208 23.70 -15.68 -1.12
N PRO A 209 24.55 -15.39 -0.12
CA PRO A 209 25.05 -16.39 0.80
C PRO A 209 23.94 -16.89 1.73
N THR A 210 23.92 -18.19 1.97
CA THR A 210 23.01 -18.88 2.91
C THR A 210 23.83 -19.65 3.95
N VAL A 211 23.18 -20.10 5.04
CA VAL A 211 23.82 -21.02 6.00
C VAL A 211 23.90 -22.48 5.49
N GLY A 212 23.34 -22.75 4.30
CA GLY A 212 23.37 -24.03 3.59
C GLY A 212 22.02 -24.75 3.56
N ALA A 213 22.00 -25.97 3.00
CA ALA A 213 20.78 -26.70 2.66
C ALA A 213 19.95 -27.26 3.84
N ALA A 214 20.43 -27.13 5.08
CA ALA A 214 19.70 -27.63 6.24
C ALA A 214 18.80 -26.51 6.78
N ALA A 215 17.50 -26.77 6.83
CA ALA A 215 16.53 -25.81 7.33
C ALA A 215 16.90 -25.29 8.75
N ASP A 216 16.93 -23.97 8.93
CA ASP A 216 17.21 -23.32 10.21
C ASP A 216 16.26 -22.14 10.45
N ASP A 217 15.31 -22.32 11.38
CA ASP A 217 14.35 -21.28 11.78
C ASP A 217 15.00 -19.93 12.21
N ASN A 218 16.31 -19.90 12.47
CA ASN A 218 17.04 -18.73 12.98
C ASN A 218 17.99 -18.11 11.94
N ALA A 219 18.06 -18.63 10.72
CA ALA A 219 19.01 -18.14 9.73
C ALA A 219 18.51 -18.36 8.31
N PHE A 220 18.87 -17.44 7.41
CA PHE A 220 18.52 -17.54 6.00
C PHE A 220 19.27 -18.71 5.32
N ASP A 221 18.50 -19.70 4.86
CA ASP A 221 18.99 -20.96 4.31
C ASP A 221 18.63 -21.17 2.82
N ASP A 222 19.02 -22.30 2.23
CA ASP A 222 18.78 -22.55 0.79
C ASP A 222 17.27 -22.63 0.46
N THR A 223 16.45 -23.10 1.40
CA THR A 223 14.98 -23.21 1.23
C THR A 223 14.35 -21.83 1.14
N ASP A 224 14.81 -20.92 1.99
CA ASP A 224 14.35 -19.53 2.02
C ASP A 224 14.72 -18.81 0.73
N LEU A 225 15.96 -18.97 0.27
CA LEU A 225 16.42 -18.40 -0.98
C LEU A 225 15.64 -18.93 -2.20
N ASP A 226 15.39 -20.24 -2.25
CA ASP A 226 14.60 -20.86 -3.31
C ASP A 226 13.15 -20.33 -3.32
N ALA A 227 12.58 -20.00 -2.16
CA ALA A 227 11.23 -19.44 -2.07
C ALA A 227 11.12 -17.99 -2.59
N LEU A 228 12.22 -17.24 -2.58
CA LEU A 228 12.28 -15.87 -3.08
C LEU A 228 12.25 -15.77 -4.62
N ILE A 229 12.53 -16.85 -5.35
CA ILE A 229 12.71 -16.81 -6.81
C ILE A 229 11.78 -17.83 -7.48
N ASN A 230 10.86 -17.33 -8.31
CA ASN A 230 9.94 -18.17 -9.08
C ASN A 230 10.64 -18.76 -10.32
N ASP A 231 10.04 -19.81 -10.90
CA ASP A 231 10.54 -20.50 -12.10
C ASP A 231 10.76 -19.56 -13.31
N ASP A 232 10.00 -18.47 -13.41
CA ASP A 232 10.11 -17.46 -14.47
C ASP A 232 11.07 -16.30 -14.12
N SER A 233 11.87 -16.48 -13.07
CA SER A 233 12.81 -15.50 -12.49
C SER A 233 12.16 -14.26 -11.88
N THR A 234 10.83 -14.20 -11.77
CA THR A 234 10.20 -13.18 -10.92
C THR A 234 10.49 -13.46 -9.46
N VAL A 235 10.48 -12.42 -8.63
CA VAL A 235 10.88 -12.53 -7.22
C VAL A 235 9.72 -12.30 -6.26
N ASN A 236 9.77 -12.95 -5.10
CA ASN A 236 8.81 -12.82 -4.01
C ASN A 236 9.47 -12.05 -2.87
N LEU A 237 9.77 -10.78 -3.11
CA LEU A 237 10.26 -9.89 -2.06
C LEU A 237 9.10 -9.46 -1.16
N ASP A 238 9.44 -8.78 -0.07
CA ASP A 238 8.50 -8.05 0.77
C ASP A 238 8.87 -6.56 0.73
N PRO A 239 8.57 -5.84 -0.36
CA PRO A 239 9.01 -4.46 -0.53
C PRO A 239 8.18 -3.51 0.33
N GLU A 240 8.87 -2.59 1.00
CA GLU A 240 8.22 -1.55 1.81
C GLU A 240 8.59 -0.14 1.33
N GLY A 241 9.70 -0.01 0.61
CA GLY A 241 10.26 1.29 0.24
C GLY A 241 10.83 1.30 -1.16
N ILE A 242 10.77 2.45 -1.81
CA ILE A 242 11.29 2.64 -3.16
C ILE A 242 11.95 4.01 -3.31
N ALA A 243 13.05 4.06 -4.06
CA ALA A 243 13.63 5.30 -4.56
C ALA A 243 13.99 5.17 -6.05
N VAL A 244 13.81 6.25 -6.80
CA VAL A 244 14.34 6.35 -8.17
C VAL A 244 15.86 6.48 -8.08
N ALA A 245 16.58 5.53 -8.67
CA ALA A 245 18.03 5.50 -8.58
C ALA A 245 18.68 6.55 -9.48
N SER A 246 19.66 7.31 -8.96
CA SER A 246 20.37 8.34 -9.72
C SER A 246 21.13 7.79 -10.94
N GLY A 247 21.53 6.52 -10.87
CA GLY A 247 22.14 5.76 -11.97
C GLY A 247 21.14 5.15 -12.96
N GLY A 248 19.84 5.43 -12.80
CA GLY A 248 18.75 4.79 -13.53
C GLY A 248 18.23 3.52 -12.85
N GLY A 249 16.95 3.22 -13.06
CA GLY A 249 16.25 2.14 -12.38
C GLY A 249 15.79 2.53 -10.98
N PHE A 250 15.75 1.57 -10.06
CA PHE A 250 15.18 1.76 -8.73
C PHE A 250 16.02 1.10 -7.64
N TRP A 251 16.02 1.73 -6.47
CA TRP A 251 16.35 1.09 -5.20
C TRP A 251 15.06 0.67 -4.53
N VAL A 252 15.04 -0.54 -3.98
CA VAL A 252 13.91 -1.11 -3.26
C VAL A 252 14.39 -1.58 -1.90
N ALA A 253 13.71 -1.17 -0.84
CA ALA A 253 13.89 -1.72 0.50
C ALA A 253 12.90 -2.86 0.71
N SER A 254 13.39 -4.04 1.07
CA SER A 254 12.58 -5.19 1.45
C SER A 254 12.77 -5.53 2.91
N GLU A 255 11.66 -5.65 3.65
CA GLU A 255 11.61 -5.77 5.12
C GLU A 255 12.29 -7.03 5.65
N GLY A 256 12.33 -8.08 4.84
CA GLY A 256 12.64 -9.43 5.30
C GLY A 256 11.52 -10.01 6.18
N SER A 257 11.57 -11.30 6.43
CA SER A 257 10.56 -12.02 7.21
C SER A 257 11.20 -12.83 8.33
N GLY A 258 10.47 -12.94 9.44
CA GLY A 258 10.85 -13.79 10.57
C GLY A 258 11.60 -13.09 11.68
N THR A 259 11.85 -13.81 12.76
CA THR A 259 12.53 -13.30 13.95
C THR A 259 13.46 -14.35 14.52
N VAL A 260 14.74 -14.02 14.59
CA VAL A 260 15.76 -14.90 15.17
C VAL A 260 15.37 -15.24 16.62
N GLY A 261 15.31 -16.53 16.92
CA GLY A 261 14.93 -17.04 18.23
C GLY A 261 13.42 -17.21 18.47
N ASP A 262 12.57 -16.95 17.47
CA ASP A 262 11.12 -17.17 17.54
C ASP A 262 10.68 -18.23 16.52
N SER A 263 10.59 -19.49 16.97
CA SER A 263 10.14 -20.62 16.13
C SER A 263 8.71 -20.48 15.59
N SER A 264 7.89 -19.54 16.11
CA SER A 264 6.56 -19.27 15.54
C SER A 264 6.61 -18.35 14.32
N ARG A 265 7.77 -17.73 14.08
CA ARG A 265 8.07 -16.79 13.01
C ARG A 265 9.52 -17.02 12.54
N PRO A 266 9.81 -18.18 11.91
CA PRO A 266 11.15 -18.50 11.44
C PRO A 266 11.66 -17.42 10.47
N VAL A 267 12.97 -17.25 10.38
CA VAL A 267 13.60 -16.40 9.35
C VAL A 267 13.31 -17.03 7.98
N GLU A 268 12.64 -16.28 7.10
CA GLU A 268 12.27 -16.74 5.75
C GLU A 268 12.87 -15.83 4.67
N SER A 269 13.31 -14.63 5.04
CA SER A 269 14.03 -13.72 4.14
C SER A 269 14.83 -12.69 4.94
N LEU A 270 15.95 -12.24 4.38
CA LEU A 270 16.75 -11.16 4.97
C LEU A 270 16.15 -9.79 4.68
N ASN A 271 16.57 -8.79 5.46
CA ASN A 271 16.40 -7.38 5.09
C ASN A 271 17.33 -7.06 3.90
N LEU A 272 16.76 -6.65 2.77
CA LEU A 272 17.50 -6.45 1.52
C LEU A 272 17.30 -5.05 0.96
N ILE A 273 18.38 -4.43 0.47
CA ILE A 273 18.27 -3.32 -0.50
C ILE A 273 18.56 -3.88 -1.89
N VAL A 274 17.56 -3.82 -2.76
CA VAL A 274 17.62 -4.36 -4.12
C VAL A 274 17.74 -3.23 -5.13
N LYS A 275 18.75 -3.29 -5.99
CA LYS A 275 18.88 -2.40 -7.14
C LYS A 275 18.35 -3.06 -8.39
N THR A 276 17.50 -2.35 -9.14
CA THR A 276 17.02 -2.79 -10.45
C THR A 276 17.46 -1.85 -11.56
N ASP A 277 17.54 -2.35 -12.80
CA ASP A 277 17.53 -1.50 -13.98
C ASP A 277 16.12 -0.92 -14.26
N THR A 278 15.97 -0.07 -15.28
CA THR A 278 14.67 0.55 -15.61
C THR A 278 13.60 -0.44 -16.09
N ARG A 279 13.94 -1.72 -16.27
CA ARG A 279 13.04 -2.80 -16.67
C ARG A 279 12.73 -3.75 -15.51
N GLY A 280 13.23 -3.47 -14.30
CA GLY A 280 13.01 -4.30 -13.12
C GLY A 280 13.97 -5.49 -13.01
N VAL A 281 15.02 -5.58 -13.83
CA VAL A 281 16.01 -6.65 -13.69
C VAL A 281 16.96 -6.30 -12.55
N ILE A 282 17.10 -7.18 -11.56
CA ILE A 282 17.99 -6.99 -10.42
C ILE A 282 19.45 -6.91 -10.91
N THR A 283 20.16 -5.89 -10.46
CA THR A 283 21.57 -5.63 -10.80
C THR A 283 22.49 -5.66 -9.59
N ASP A 284 21.94 -5.50 -8.39
CA ASP A 284 22.70 -5.50 -7.14
C ASP A 284 21.76 -5.81 -5.96
N VAL A 285 22.30 -6.42 -4.91
CA VAL A 285 21.58 -6.71 -3.66
C VAL A 285 22.52 -6.48 -2.49
N VAL A 286 22.07 -5.69 -1.52
CA VAL A 286 22.82 -5.34 -0.32
C VAL A 286 22.12 -5.92 0.89
N THR A 287 22.88 -6.62 1.74
CA THR A 287 22.40 -7.14 3.03
C THR A 287 22.87 -6.24 4.18
N LEU A 288 22.27 -6.42 5.35
CA LEU A 288 22.83 -5.89 6.58
C LEU A 288 24.14 -6.63 6.97
N PRO A 289 24.97 -6.02 7.82
CA PRO A 289 26.08 -6.71 8.47
C PRO A 289 25.60 -7.94 9.29
N ASP A 290 26.44 -8.98 9.36
CA ASP A 290 26.10 -10.25 10.02
C ASP A 290 25.62 -10.08 11.46
N ASP A 291 26.20 -9.16 12.23
CA ASP A 291 25.81 -8.91 13.62
C ASP A 291 24.37 -8.38 13.74
N LEU A 292 23.90 -7.59 12.76
CA LEU A 292 22.50 -7.16 12.69
C LEU A 292 21.57 -8.26 12.17
N ASN A 293 21.97 -9.03 11.14
CA ASN A 293 21.19 -10.17 10.66
C ASN A 293 20.96 -11.21 11.78
N ASN A 294 21.98 -11.45 12.61
CA ASN A 294 21.90 -12.37 13.76
C ASN A 294 20.95 -11.90 14.87
N MET A 295 20.45 -10.66 14.80
CA MET A 295 19.40 -10.14 15.69
C MET A 295 18.16 -9.67 14.92
N GLN A 296 17.99 -10.14 13.67
CA GLN A 296 16.83 -9.81 12.86
C GLN A 296 15.54 -10.14 13.59
N ARG A 297 14.59 -9.23 13.43
CA ARG A 297 13.19 -9.41 13.79
C ARG A 297 12.33 -8.84 12.67
N ARG A 298 11.06 -9.23 12.67
CA ARG A 298 10.01 -8.49 11.97
C ARG A 298 10.07 -7.02 12.39
N PHE A 299 9.48 -6.16 11.57
CA PHE A 299 9.53 -4.70 11.69
C PHE A 299 10.91 -4.19 11.28
N GLY A 300 11.31 -4.58 10.07
CA GLY A 300 12.62 -4.37 9.44
C GLY A 300 12.69 -3.10 8.60
N PHE A 301 13.24 -3.18 7.38
CA PHE A 301 13.31 -2.07 6.45
C PHE A 301 11.93 -1.63 5.97
N GLU A 302 11.69 -0.31 6.00
CA GLU A 302 10.44 0.27 5.55
C GLU A 302 10.70 1.23 4.39
N GLY A 303 11.32 2.37 4.65
CA GLY A 303 11.63 3.35 3.60
C GLY A 303 13.05 3.26 3.05
N VAL A 304 13.25 3.73 1.81
CA VAL A 304 14.58 4.02 1.26
C VAL A 304 14.60 5.33 0.49
N ALA A 305 15.61 6.16 0.73
CA ALA A 305 15.91 7.35 -0.05
C ALA A 305 17.37 7.33 -0.54
N GLU A 306 17.60 7.80 -1.77
CA GLU A 306 18.94 8.08 -2.27
C GLU A 306 19.28 9.57 -2.13
N TYR A 307 20.44 9.87 -1.57
CA TYR A 307 20.99 11.23 -1.57
C TYR A 307 22.52 11.20 -1.67
N ASN A 308 23.05 11.99 -2.60
CA ASN A 308 24.50 12.15 -2.82
C ASN A 308 25.25 10.81 -2.95
N GLY A 309 24.66 9.85 -3.67
CA GLY A 309 25.22 8.52 -3.92
C GLY A 309 25.15 7.54 -2.75
N LYS A 310 24.53 7.92 -1.62
CA LYS A 310 24.29 7.05 -0.46
C LYS A 310 22.82 6.70 -0.34
N LEU A 311 22.54 5.57 0.29
CA LEU A 311 21.18 5.13 0.60
C LEU A 311 20.89 5.34 2.08
N TYR A 312 19.71 5.84 2.36
CA TYR A 312 19.19 6.09 3.69
C TYR A 312 17.97 5.21 3.88
N VAL A 313 17.97 4.36 4.89
CA VAL A 313 16.97 3.29 5.05
C VAL A 313 16.36 3.38 6.45
N ALA A 314 15.04 3.47 6.53
CA ALA A 314 14.33 3.48 7.79
C ALA A 314 14.09 2.05 8.29
N PHE A 315 14.37 1.78 9.57
CA PHE A 315 13.91 0.58 10.24
C PHE A 315 12.61 0.90 10.98
N GLN A 316 11.59 0.06 10.85
CA GLN A 316 10.30 0.33 11.48
C GLN A 316 10.41 0.47 12.99
N ARG A 317 11.15 -0.46 13.62
CA ARG A 317 11.23 -0.60 15.08
C ARG A 317 12.63 -0.88 15.58
N ALA A 318 12.83 -0.62 16.87
CA ALA A 318 14.06 -0.95 17.58
C ALA A 318 14.29 -2.47 17.64
N TRP A 319 15.53 -2.89 17.42
CA TRP A 319 15.90 -4.30 17.45
C TRP A 319 16.66 -4.67 18.74
N GLY A 320 16.58 -5.94 19.14
CA GLY A 320 17.22 -6.41 20.36
C GLY A 320 16.84 -5.60 21.61
N SER A 321 17.84 -5.05 22.30
CA SER A 321 17.66 -4.20 23.49
C SER A 321 17.76 -2.70 23.19
N GLU A 322 17.71 -2.30 21.92
CA GLU A 322 17.80 -0.90 21.53
C GLU A 322 16.55 -0.13 21.97
N ALA A 323 16.74 1.13 22.35
CA ALA A 323 15.63 1.98 22.77
C ALA A 323 14.83 2.57 21.59
N ASN A 324 15.48 2.68 20.43
CA ASN A 324 14.98 3.42 19.27
C ASN A 324 15.30 2.66 17.98
N PRO A 325 14.47 2.77 16.93
CA PRO A 325 14.79 2.27 15.61
C PRO A 325 16.01 2.97 15.02
N ARG A 326 16.60 2.33 14.01
CA ARG A 326 17.75 2.85 13.28
C ARG A 326 17.30 3.56 12.00
N ILE A 327 18.09 4.55 11.58
CA ILE A 327 18.22 4.91 10.17
C ILE A 327 19.59 4.39 9.74
N GLY A 328 19.59 3.47 8.78
CA GLY A 328 20.80 2.96 8.14
C GLY A 328 21.25 3.90 7.02
N ILE A 329 22.55 4.12 6.92
CA ILE A 329 23.20 4.92 5.87
C ILE A 329 24.20 4.00 5.18
N TYR A 330 23.87 3.54 3.98
CA TYR A 330 24.74 2.69 3.18
C TYR A 330 25.50 3.52 2.16
N ASP A 331 26.81 3.29 2.06
CA ASP A 331 27.66 3.81 0.99
C ASP A 331 27.96 2.70 -0.02
N PRO A 332 27.33 2.71 -1.21
CA PRO A 332 27.61 1.75 -2.27
C PRO A 332 29.05 1.80 -2.80
N ALA A 333 29.78 2.90 -2.63
CA ALA A 333 31.17 2.99 -3.10
C ALA A 333 32.15 2.27 -2.17
N ASP A 334 31.86 2.28 -0.86
CA ASP A 334 32.70 1.67 0.17
C ASP A 334 32.11 0.35 0.71
N GLU A 335 30.93 -0.05 0.22
CA GLU A 335 30.15 -1.20 0.69
C GLU A 335 30.00 -1.23 2.23
N SER A 336 29.71 -0.06 2.82
CA SER A 336 29.73 0.12 4.26
C SER A 336 28.45 0.74 4.81
N TRP A 337 28.06 0.27 5.99
CA TRP A 337 26.93 0.78 6.75
C TRP A 337 27.37 1.70 7.88
N THR A 338 26.64 2.80 8.06
CA THR A 338 26.63 3.61 9.27
C THR A 338 25.21 3.69 9.80
N PHE A 339 25.01 3.64 11.11
CA PHE A 339 23.67 3.69 11.70
C PHE A 339 23.55 4.85 12.68
N VAL A 340 22.36 5.43 12.75
CA VAL A 340 21.94 6.36 13.81
C VAL A 340 20.59 5.94 14.36
N PHE A 341 20.25 6.41 15.56
CA PHE A 341 18.97 6.13 16.20
C PHE A 341 17.96 7.26 15.98
N TYR A 342 16.73 6.90 15.65
CA TYR A 342 15.61 7.82 15.51
C TYR A 342 14.71 7.78 16.76
N PRO A 343 14.50 8.88 17.49
CA PRO A 343 13.65 8.90 18.67
C PRO A 343 12.16 8.85 18.29
N LEU A 344 11.46 7.76 18.62
CA LEU A 344 10.02 7.64 18.41
C LEU A 344 9.21 8.46 19.42
N ASP A 345 8.05 8.95 18.99
CA ASP A 345 7.03 9.44 19.91
C ASP A 345 6.49 8.28 20.75
N ALA A 346 6.02 8.59 21.96
CA ALA A 346 5.28 7.62 22.76
C ALA A 346 3.91 7.38 22.12
N ALA A 347 3.40 6.15 22.19
CA ALA A 347 2.05 5.84 21.72
C ALA A 347 1.00 6.71 22.45
N GLU A 348 0.14 7.38 21.68
CA GLU A 348 -0.87 8.32 22.18
C GLU A 348 -2.31 7.77 22.12
N SER A 349 -2.53 6.69 21.37
CA SER A 349 -3.87 6.12 21.18
C SER A 349 -4.48 5.60 22.48
N GLN A 350 -5.78 5.85 22.65
CA GLN A 350 -6.57 5.27 23.73
C GLN A 350 -6.70 3.74 23.67
N ASN A 351 -6.37 3.12 22.54
CA ASN A 351 -6.33 1.66 22.39
C ASN A 351 -4.95 1.08 22.74
N GLY A 352 -3.97 1.93 23.05
CA GLY A 352 -2.58 1.53 23.20
C GLY A 352 -1.91 1.34 21.85
N GLY A 353 -1.04 0.34 21.73
CA GLY A 353 -0.29 0.07 20.51
C GLY A 353 1.15 0.56 20.55
N TRP A 354 1.74 0.71 19.37
CA TRP A 354 3.13 1.11 19.17
C TRP A 354 3.25 2.11 18.04
N VAL A 355 4.39 2.81 18.00
CA VAL A 355 4.76 3.77 16.96
C VAL A 355 6.01 3.24 16.24
N GLY A 356 6.07 3.43 14.92
CA GLY A 356 7.20 3.04 14.08
C GLY A 356 7.41 4.02 12.92
N LEU A 357 8.52 3.81 12.21
CA LEU A 357 8.82 4.52 10.96
C LEU A 357 8.19 3.79 9.79
N SER A 358 7.77 4.50 8.74
CA SER A 358 7.27 3.84 7.53
C SER A 358 8.02 4.25 6.25
N ASP A 359 8.38 5.53 6.09
CA ASP A 359 9.18 5.92 4.91
C ASP A 359 10.00 7.19 5.17
N LEU A 360 10.90 7.52 4.26
CA LEU A 360 11.73 8.72 4.30
C LEU A 360 12.00 9.27 2.90
N ALA A 361 12.01 10.59 2.79
CA ALA A 361 12.27 11.29 1.54
C ALA A 361 13.37 12.34 1.71
N SER A 362 14.32 12.38 0.79
CA SER A 362 15.39 13.37 0.79
C SER A 362 14.85 14.76 0.41
N LEU A 363 15.21 15.78 1.19
CA LEU A 363 15.02 17.20 0.84
C LEU A 363 16.26 17.81 0.16
N GLY A 364 17.31 17.02 -0.05
CA GLY A 364 18.64 17.52 -0.36
C GLY A 364 19.40 17.94 0.90
N ASP A 365 20.63 18.44 0.74
CA ASP A 365 21.53 18.95 1.79
C ASP A 365 21.80 18.04 3.01
N GLY A 366 21.39 16.77 2.94
CA GLY A 366 21.44 15.80 4.02
C GLY A 366 20.27 15.93 5.00
N THR A 367 19.22 16.68 4.64
CA THR A 367 17.96 16.76 5.37
C THR A 367 16.92 15.82 4.74
N PHE A 368 16.11 15.19 5.59
CA PHE A 368 15.09 14.23 5.18
C PHE A 368 13.76 14.52 5.86
N LEU A 369 12.67 14.22 5.17
CA LEU A 369 11.40 13.93 5.81
C LEU A 369 11.37 12.46 6.22
N VAL A 370 10.72 12.16 7.34
CA VAL A 370 10.51 10.80 7.86
C VAL A 370 9.05 10.68 8.26
N LEU A 371 8.37 9.65 7.78
CA LEU A 371 7.01 9.29 8.13
C LEU A 371 7.01 8.38 9.36
N GLU A 372 6.27 8.80 10.37
CA GLU A 372 6.13 8.10 11.65
C GLU A 372 4.65 7.90 11.97
N ARG A 373 4.27 6.66 12.27
CA ARG A 373 2.88 6.29 12.48
C ARG A 373 2.69 5.35 13.66
N ASP A 374 1.55 5.46 14.34
CA ASP A 374 1.08 4.42 15.23
C ASP A 374 0.45 3.26 14.45
N ASN A 375 0.30 2.12 15.12
CA ASN A 375 -0.33 0.94 14.53
C ASN A 375 -1.86 0.90 14.71
N GLN A 376 -2.50 2.07 14.68
CA GLN A 376 -3.92 2.22 14.98
C GLN A 376 -4.65 2.86 13.79
N SER A 377 -5.93 2.52 13.65
CA SER A 377 -6.80 2.99 12.56
C SER A 377 -8.04 3.74 13.11
N GLY A 378 -8.77 4.38 12.21
CA GLY A 378 -10.08 4.95 12.50
C GLY A 378 -10.07 5.94 13.67
N PRO A 379 -11.04 5.85 14.61
CA PRO A 379 -11.09 6.68 15.81
C PRO A 379 -9.94 6.45 16.80
N ASP A 380 -9.25 5.31 16.72
CA ASP A 380 -8.12 4.97 17.60
C ASP A 380 -6.76 5.44 17.01
N ALA A 381 -6.69 5.85 15.74
CA ALA A 381 -5.51 6.49 15.16
C ALA A 381 -5.19 7.83 15.84
N ALA A 382 -3.96 7.97 16.34
CA ALA A 382 -3.50 9.14 17.08
C ALA A 382 -2.22 9.76 16.51
N ILE A 383 -1.35 8.95 15.90
CA ILE A 383 -0.07 9.40 15.34
C ILE A 383 0.02 8.98 13.88
N LYS A 384 -0.01 9.96 12.98
CA LYS A 384 0.35 9.86 11.56
C LYS A 384 1.09 11.16 11.22
N ARG A 385 2.42 11.18 11.34
CA ARG A 385 3.21 12.42 11.39
C ARG A 385 4.38 12.39 10.42
N VAL A 386 4.63 13.54 9.79
CA VAL A 386 5.84 13.77 9.01
C VAL A 386 6.78 14.64 9.85
N TYR A 387 8.00 14.14 10.01
CA TYR A 387 9.08 14.80 10.74
C TYR A 387 10.21 15.19 9.79
N ARG A 388 10.93 16.27 10.11
CA ARG A 388 12.18 16.66 9.45
C ARG A 388 13.37 16.30 10.33
N VAL A 389 14.38 15.67 9.74
CA VAL A 389 15.64 15.30 10.38
C VAL A 389 16.84 15.77 9.55
N ASN A 390 17.97 16.06 10.19
CA ASN A 390 19.22 16.35 9.50
C ASN A 390 20.23 15.23 9.78
N LEU A 391 20.69 14.58 8.72
CA LEU A 391 21.65 13.49 8.74
C LEU A 391 23.03 13.88 8.19
N ALA A 392 23.20 15.10 7.70
CA ALA A 392 24.50 15.61 7.21
C ALA A 392 25.56 15.64 8.33
N THR A 393 25.13 15.90 9.57
CA THR A 393 26.01 15.96 10.75
C THR A 393 25.83 14.74 11.66
N ALA A 394 25.15 13.70 11.20
CA ALA A 394 24.91 12.50 11.98
C ALA A 394 26.23 11.78 12.28
N THR A 395 26.41 11.40 13.55
CA THR A 395 27.52 10.56 14.00
C THR A 395 27.02 9.15 14.26
N ALA A 396 27.82 8.14 13.92
CA ALA A 396 27.48 6.74 14.17
C ALA A 396 26.99 6.51 15.61
N ASP A 397 25.92 5.72 15.74
CA ASP A 397 25.26 5.32 16.99
C ASP A 397 24.72 6.48 17.85
N SER A 398 24.66 7.71 17.31
CA SER A 398 23.99 8.82 17.98
C SER A 398 22.48 8.78 17.77
N THR A 399 21.73 9.29 18.75
CA THR A 399 20.31 9.59 18.57
C THR A 399 20.15 10.97 17.95
N ILE A 400 19.49 11.04 16.80
CA ILE A 400 19.25 12.30 16.08
C ILE A 400 18.11 13.09 16.72
N SER A 401 17.95 14.36 16.32
CA SER A 401 16.78 15.17 16.63
C SER A 401 15.83 15.23 15.44
N LYS A 402 14.54 15.41 15.74
CA LYS A 402 13.46 15.55 14.75
C LYS A 402 12.63 16.80 15.03
N THR A 403 12.05 17.39 13.99
CA THR A 403 11.12 18.52 14.09
C THR A 403 9.83 18.17 13.38
N LEU A 404 8.67 18.29 14.05
CA LEU A 404 7.38 18.02 13.44
C LEU A 404 7.16 18.98 12.26
N VAL A 405 6.78 18.43 11.11
CA VAL A 405 6.40 19.19 9.90
C VAL A 405 4.88 19.16 9.75
N ARG A 406 4.27 17.98 9.84
CA ARG A 406 2.85 17.81 9.58
C ARG A 406 2.25 16.70 10.43
N ASP A 407 1.07 16.96 10.99
CA ASP A 407 0.15 15.92 11.48
C ASP A 407 -0.85 15.62 10.36
N LEU A 408 -0.86 14.37 9.91
CA LEU A 408 -1.64 13.88 8.75
C LEU A 408 -3.05 13.45 9.13
N ILE A 409 -3.40 13.36 10.42
CA ILE A 409 -4.74 12.94 10.84
C ILE A 409 -5.85 13.81 10.20
N PRO A 410 -5.74 15.15 10.10
CA PRO A 410 -6.73 15.96 9.39
C PRO A 410 -6.80 15.65 7.89
N ASP A 411 -5.66 15.38 7.25
CA ASP A 411 -5.59 15.12 5.81
C ASP A 411 -6.25 13.77 5.48
N LEU A 412 -5.95 12.72 6.25
CA LEU A 412 -6.53 11.37 6.11
C LEU A 412 -8.04 11.32 6.41
N LYS A 413 -8.54 12.20 7.29
CA LYS A 413 -9.98 12.32 7.60
C LYS A 413 -10.77 13.09 6.54
N ALA A 414 -10.10 13.81 5.64
CA ALA A 414 -10.77 14.69 4.69
C ALA A 414 -11.68 13.93 3.70
N THR A 415 -11.43 12.63 3.47
CA THR A 415 -12.27 11.77 2.63
C THR A 415 -13.61 11.41 3.29
N GLY A 416 -13.74 11.62 4.61
CA GLY A 416 -14.90 11.23 5.41
C GLY A 416 -14.92 9.75 5.80
N GLY A 417 -13.89 8.99 5.43
CA GLY A 417 -13.67 7.60 5.83
C GLY A 417 -12.99 7.46 7.19
N MET A 418 -12.67 6.21 7.52
CA MET A 418 -11.82 5.88 8.67
C MET A 418 -10.38 6.25 8.34
N VAL A 419 -9.60 6.69 9.33
CA VAL A 419 -8.16 6.90 9.14
C VAL A 419 -7.51 5.53 8.84
N PRO A 420 -6.78 5.37 7.72
CA PRO A 420 -6.05 4.14 7.45
C PRO A 420 -5.04 3.82 8.56
N GLU A 421 -4.82 2.52 8.79
CA GLU A 421 -3.79 2.05 9.74
C GLU A 421 -2.39 2.40 9.23
N LYS A 422 -2.11 1.94 8.01
CA LYS A 422 -0.82 2.03 7.34
C LYS A 422 -0.75 3.21 6.38
N VAL A 423 -0.18 4.33 6.83
CA VAL A 423 0.31 5.36 5.90
C VAL A 423 1.79 5.06 5.73
N GLU A 424 2.18 4.62 4.54
CA GLU A 424 3.49 3.97 4.37
C GLU A 424 4.39 4.71 3.39
N GLY A 425 3.95 5.10 2.19
CA GLY A 425 4.83 5.86 1.31
C GLY A 425 4.84 7.37 1.57
N LEU A 426 6.02 7.98 1.40
CA LEU A 426 6.27 9.42 1.51
C LEU A 426 7.27 9.86 0.44
N THR A 427 6.94 10.90 -0.33
CA THR A 427 7.90 11.44 -1.29
C THR A 427 7.85 12.95 -1.48
N VAL A 428 8.92 13.49 -2.05
CA VAL A 428 9.07 14.91 -2.38
C VAL A 428 9.49 15.04 -3.83
N THR A 429 8.68 15.76 -4.61
CA THR A 429 8.98 16.06 -6.02
C THR A 429 10.09 17.10 -6.15
N ALA A 430 10.69 17.21 -7.34
CA ALA A 430 11.71 18.23 -7.62
C ALA A 430 11.21 19.69 -7.45
N SER A 431 9.88 19.92 -7.52
CA SER A 431 9.26 21.22 -7.25
C SER A 431 8.96 21.45 -5.76
N GLY A 432 9.22 20.47 -4.90
CA GLY A 432 8.98 20.55 -3.46
C GLY A 432 7.57 20.12 -3.02
N GLU A 433 6.72 19.64 -3.92
CA GLU A 433 5.41 19.07 -3.55
C GLU A 433 5.62 17.75 -2.79
N VAL A 434 4.91 17.58 -1.68
CA VAL A 434 5.00 16.41 -0.81
C VAL A 434 3.76 15.53 -0.97
N TRP A 435 3.98 14.26 -1.21
CA TRP A 435 2.92 13.27 -1.42
C TRP A 435 3.06 12.11 -0.45
N ILE A 436 1.92 11.55 -0.05
CA ILE A 436 1.83 10.31 0.72
C ILE A 436 0.82 9.35 0.09
N ASN A 437 0.96 8.06 0.39
CA ASN A 437 -0.09 7.06 0.15
C ASN A 437 -0.26 6.16 1.38
N ASN A 438 -1.35 5.40 1.38
CA ASN A 438 -1.56 4.33 2.34
C ASN A 438 -1.42 2.97 1.67
N ASP A 439 -1.01 1.99 2.48
CA ASP A 439 -1.14 0.59 2.18
C ASP A 439 -2.55 0.13 2.59
N ASN A 440 -3.15 -0.75 1.78
CA ASN A 440 -4.49 -1.26 1.99
C ASN A 440 -4.54 -2.76 2.30
N ASP A 441 -3.39 -3.36 2.59
CA ASP A 441 -3.14 -4.76 2.95
C ASP A 441 -3.75 -5.76 1.96
N GLY A 442 -3.87 -5.41 0.68
CA GLY A 442 -4.49 -6.29 -0.30
C GLY A 442 -5.96 -6.57 0.00
N VAL A 443 -6.64 -5.64 0.70
CA VAL A 443 -7.98 -5.73 1.28
C VAL A 443 -8.14 -6.76 2.40
N ASP A 444 -7.04 -7.33 2.91
CA ASP A 444 -7.07 -8.22 4.07
C ASP A 444 -7.12 -7.39 5.36
N ASP A 445 -8.10 -7.67 6.21
CA ASP A 445 -8.38 -6.89 7.42
C ASP A 445 -8.36 -5.34 7.21
N ASN A 446 -8.81 -4.89 6.04
CA ASN A 446 -8.75 -3.49 5.63
C ASN A 446 -9.98 -3.14 4.76
N SER A 447 -10.39 -1.87 4.75
CA SER A 447 -11.43 -1.39 3.83
C SER A 447 -10.99 -1.36 2.36
N GLY A 448 -9.71 -1.60 2.09
CA GLY A 448 -9.15 -1.57 0.74
C GLY A 448 -8.99 -0.17 0.15
N GLU A 449 -9.43 0.89 0.85
CA GLU A 449 -9.33 2.25 0.35
C GLU A 449 -7.87 2.62 0.07
N ASN A 450 -7.61 3.04 -1.19
CA ASN A 450 -6.34 3.63 -1.58
C ASN A 450 -6.48 5.15 -1.62
N GLN A 451 -5.67 5.85 -0.83
CA GLN A 451 -5.51 7.29 -0.79
C GLN A 451 -4.13 7.66 -1.34
N LEU A 452 -4.10 8.67 -2.20
CA LEU A 452 -2.89 9.34 -2.66
C LEU A 452 -3.09 10.83 -2.42
N ILE A 453 -2.37 11.39 -1.46
CA ILE A 453 -2.65 12.72 -0.94
C ILE A 453 -1.47 13.64 -1.20
N HIS A 454 -1.75 14.76 -1.86
CA HIS A 454 -0.86 15.91 -1.91
C HIS A 454 -1.02 16.73 -0.62
N ILE A 455 -0.01 16.74 0.25
CA ILE A 455 -0.08 17.40 1.57
C ILE A 455 0.49 18.82 1.57
N GLY A 456 0.97 19.31 0.43
CA GLY A 456 1.44 20.68 0.21
C GLY A 456 2.88 20.77 -0.28
N ASN A 457 3.32 21.99 -0.54
CA ASN A 457 4.70 22.27 -0.93
C ASN A 457 5.58 22.51 0.31
N MET A 458 6.80 21.98 0.31
CA MET A 458 7.78 22.16 1.38
C MET A 458 8.12 23.61 1.72
N ALA A 459 7.88 24.57 0.83
CA ALA A 459 8.04 25.99 1.14
C ALA A 459 6.97 26.52 2.11
N ASP A 460 5.81 25.86 2.16
CA ASP A 460 4.64 26.25 2.96
C ASP A 460 4.44 25.38 4.22
N LEU A 461 5.18 24.26 4.33
CA LEU A 461 5.21 23.32 5.45
C LEU A 461 6.37 23.61 6.41
#